data_AF-A0A0F9F578-F1
#
_entry.id   AF-A0A0F9F578-F1
#
_cell.length_a   1.000
_cell.length_b   1.000
_cell.length_c   1.000
_cell.angle_alpha   90.00
_cell.angle_beta   90.00
_cell.angle_gamma   90.00
#
_symmetry.space_group_name_H-M   'P 1'
#
loop_
_entity.id
_entity.type
_entity.pdbx_description
1 polymer ?
#
loop_
_entity_poly.entity_id
_entity_poly.type
_entity_poly.pdbx_seq_one_letter_code
_entity_poly.pdbx_strand_id
1 'polypeptide(L)' 'MTDTNGLLWWARVWIDENGLQRTVICNCETGEVTDEWHPVEED' A
#
# COMPACT_ATOMS: atom_id res chain seq x y z
N MET A 1 -11.86 10.57 -22.37
CA MET A 1 -12.29 10.14 -21.03
C MET A 1 -11.09 9.56 -20.32
N THR A 2 -10.52 10.27 -19.37
CA THR A 2 -10.06 9.70 -18.10
C THR A 2 -10.26 10.81 -17.08
N ASP A 3 -11.42 10.76 -16.46
CA ASP A 3 -11.76 11.50 -15.26
C ASP A 3 -10.88 10.93 -14.15
N THR A 4 -9.77 11.60 -13.84
CA THR A 4 -8.94 11.26 -12.67
C THR A 4 -9.15 12.35 -11.64
N ASN A 5 -10.17 12.18 -10.81
CA ASN A 5 -10.17 12.73 -9.45
C ASN A 5 -8.75 12.61 -8.89
N GLY A 6 -8.10 13.75 -8.59
CA GLY A 6 -6.64 13.92 -8.45
C GLY A 6 -5.94 13.15 -7.32
N LEU A 7 -6.06 11.81 -7.32
CA LEU A 7 -5.33 10.90 -6.44
C LEU A 7 -3.97 10.59 -7.08
N LEU A 8 -2.88 11.00 -6.44
CA LEU A 8 -1.51 10.73 -6.89
C LEU A 8 -1.04 9.33 -6.48
N TRP A 9 -1.51 8.86 -5.32
CA TRP A 9 -1.12 7.56 -4.76
C TRP A 9 -2.22 7.01 -3.85
N TRP A 10 -2.22 5.68 -3.67
CA TRP A 10 -2.97 5.01 -2.60
C TRP A 10 -2.10 3.95 -1.93
N ALA A 11 -2.41 3.65 -0.67
CA ALA A 11 -1.78 2.57 0.07
C ALA A 11 -2.83 1.68 0.74
N ARG A 12 -2.56 0.38 0.83
CA ARG A 12 -3.35 -0.59 1.60
C ARG A 12 -2.44 -1.28 2.60
N VAL A 13 -2.82 -1.22 3.87
CA VAL A 13 -2.08 -1.79 4.98
C VAL A 13 -2.96 -2.80 5.71
N TRP A 14 -2.42 -3.96 6.02
CA TRP A 14 -3.09 -4.98 6.84
C TRP A 14 -2.06 -5.82 7.60
N ILE A 15 -2.51 -6.43 8.69
CA ILE A 15 -1.72 -7.35 9.49
C ILE A 15 -2.32 -8.75 9.28
N ASP A 16 -1.46 -9.74 9.03
CA ASP A 16 -1.89 -11.13 8.89
C ASP A 16 -2.04 -11.84 10.25
N GLU A 17 -2.43 -13.12 10.21
CA GLU A 17 -2.58 -13.95 11.41
C GLU A 17 -1.26 -14.24 12.16
N ASN A 18 -0.11 -14.00 11.51
CA ASN A 18 1.22 -14.19 12.07
C ASN A 18 1.80 -12.90 12.66
N GLY A 19 1.04 -11.80 12.68
CA GLY A 19 1.52 -10.50 13.14
C GLY A 19 2.49 -9.84 12.14
N LEU A 20 2.43 -10.22 10.86
CA LEU A 20 3.21 -9.58 9.80
C LEU A 20 2.38 -8.49 9.14
N GLN A 21 2.88 -7.25 9.19
CA GLN A 21 2.29 -6.12 8.48
C GLN A 21 2.69 -6.18 7.01
N ARG A 22 1.69 -6.09 6.14
CA ARG A 22 1.88 -5.90 4.70
C ARG A 22 1.41 -4.51 4.28
N THR A 23 2.24 -3.85 3.49
CA THR A 23 1.98 -2.52 2.94
C THR A 23 2.08 -2.59 1.42
N VAL A 24 1.00 -2.29 0.72
CA VAL A 24 0.98 -2.13 -0.74
C VAL A 24 0.80 -0.66 -1.07
N ILE A 25 1.71 -0.09 -1.85
CA ILE A 25 1.68 1.31 -2.30
C ILE A 25 1.55 1.32 -3.82
N CYS A 26 0.63 2.13 -4.35
CA CYS A 26 0.43 2.29 -5.78
C CYS A 26 0.50 3.77 -6.18
N ASN A 27 1.33 4.06 -7.18
CA ASN A 27 1.36 5.34 -7.86
C ASN A 27 0.32 5.34 -9.00
N CYS A 28 -0.69 6.19 -8.90
CA CYS A 28 -1.79 6.25 -9.88
C CYS A 28 -1.37 6.88 -11.22
N GLU A 29 -0.28 7.67 -11.23
CA GLU A 29 0.21 8.33 -12.44
C GLU A 29 1.10 7.41 -13.27
N THR A 30 1.98 6.65 -12.61
CA THR A 30 2.95 5.78 -13.28
C THR A 30 2.52 4.32 -13.37
N GLY A 31 1.57 3.91 -12.52
CA GLY A 31 1.19 2.50 -12.35
C GLY A 31 2.22 1.68 -11.56
N GLU A 32 3.24 2.31 -10.98
CA GLU A 32 4.23 1.64 -10.14
C GLU A 32 3.58 1.10 -8.86
N VAL A 33 3.95 -0.12 -8.47
CA VAL A 33 3.44 -0.79 -7.27
C VAL A 33 4.62 -1.33 -6.45
N THR A 34 4.63 -0.98 -5.17
CA THR A 34 5.59 -1.48 -4.17
C THR A 34 4.85 -2.32 -3.13
N ASP A 35 5.43 -3.45 -2.75
CA ASP A 35 4.87 -4.40 -1.78
C ASP A 35 5.92 -4.71 -0.70
N GLU A 36 5.65 -4.27 0.52
CA GLU A 36 6.58 -4.34 1.65
C GLU A 36 5.98 -5.17 2.79
N TRP A 37 6.85 -5.88 3.51
CA TRP A 37 6.49 -6.76 4.61
C TRP A 37 7.36 -6.44 5.83
N HIS A 38 6.72 -6.18 6.97
CA HIS A 38 7.38 -5.80 8.21
C HIS A 38 6.80 -6.58 9.39
N PRO A 39 7.63 -7.09 10.33
CA PRO A 39 7.11 -7.56 11.60
C PRO A 39 6.41 -6.41 12.34
N VAL A 40 5.27 -6.67 12.97
CA VAL A 40 4.66 -5.70 13.88
C VAL A 40 5.53 -5.65 15.15
N GLU A 41 6.05 -4.48 15.50
CA GLU A 41 6.78 -4.29 16.75
C GLU A 41 5.79 -4.41 17.92
N GLU A 42 6.05 -5.34 18.84
CA GLU A 42 5.36 -5.39 20.14
C GLU A 42 6.02 -4.35 21.07
N ASP A 43 5.27 -3.33 21.46
CA ASP A 43 5.68 -2.23 22.38
C ASP A 43 5.71 -2.70 23.85
#